data_AF-A0A2S9FXF7-F1
#
_entry.id   AF-A0A2S9FXF7-F1
#
_cell.length_a   1.000
_cell.length_b   1.000
_cell.length_c   1.000
_cell.angle_alpha   90.00
_cell.angle_beta   90.00
_cell.angle_gamma   90.00
#
_symmetry.space_group_name_H-M   'P 1'
#
loop_
_entity.id
_entity.type
_entity.pdbx_description
1 polymer ?
#
loop_
_entity_poly.entity_id
_entity_poly.type
_entity_poly.pdbx_seq_one_letter_code
_entity_poly.pdbx_strand_id
1 'polypeptide(L)'
;ALTLASGDTVLAEKLVDEIIDGRFQPATPTFLNSGKKQRGEPVSCFLLRIEDNMESIGRSINSALQLSKRGGGVALLLSNIREHG
;
A
#
# COMPACT_ATOMS: atom_id res chain seq x y z
N ALA A 1 -11.44 -2.25 13.29
CA ALA A 1 -11.76 -3.66 13.62
C ALA A 1 -12.67 -4.30 12.57
N LEU A 2 -13.94 -3.92 12.47
CA LEU A 2 -14.93 -4.57 11.58
C LEU A 2 -14.48 -4.75 10.13
N THR A 3 -13.89 -3.71 9.51
CA THR A 3 -13.38 -3.80 8.13
C THR A 3 -12.26 -4.83 7.96
N LEU A 4 -11.41 -5.02 8.97
CA LEU A 4 -10.30 -5.97 8.92
C LEU A 4 -10.77 -7.40 9.21
N ALA A 5 -11.76 -7.52 10.09
CA ALA A 5 -12.29 -8.82 10.52
C ALA A 5 -13.25 -9.46 9.49
N SER A 6 -13.72 -8.71 8.48
CA SER A 6 -14.46 -9.24 7.33
C SER A 6 -15.64 -10.16 7.68
N GLY A 7 -16.37 -9.85 8.76
CA GLY A 7 -17.53 -10.63 9.23
C GLY A 7 -17.25 -11.60 10.38
N ASP A 8 -15.98 -11.86 10.72
CA ASP A 8 -15.61 -12.59 11.93
C ASP A 8 -15.74 -11.69 13.16
N THR A 9 -16.77 -11.93 13.99
CA THR A 9 -17.05 -11.11 15.17
C THR A 9 -16.01 -11.32 16.27
N VAL A 10 -15.48 -12.53 16.43
CA VAL A 10 -14.46 -12.83 17.45
C VAL A 10 -13.15 -12.12 17.12
N LEU A 11 -12.77 -12.13 15.85
CA LEU A 11 -11.60 -11.37 15.39
C LEU A 11 -11.83 -9.85 15.53
N ALA A 12 -13.05 -9.37 15.25
CA ALA A 12 -13.37 -7.96 15.39
C ALA A 12 -13.21 -7.48 16.83
N GLU A 13 -13.73 -8.22 17.81
CA GLU A 13 -13.61 -7.91 19.24
C GLU A 13 -12.14 -7.88 19.68
N LYS A 14 -11.37 -8.92 19.34
CA LYS A 14 -9.93 -8.95 19.64
C LYS A 14 -9.18 -7.76 19.04
N LEU A 15 -9.48 -7.37 17.81
CA LEU A 15 -8.87 -6.21 17.18
C LEU A 15 -9.26 -4.89 17.86
N VAL A 16 -10.45 -4.79 18.45
CA VAL A 16 -10.82 -3.61 19.25
C VAL A 16 -9.96 -3.55 20.50
N ASP A 17 -9.90 -4.66 21.26
CA ASP A 17 -9.15 -4.72 22.52
C ASP A 17 -7.67 -4.37 22.31
N GLU A 18 -7.02 -4.99 21.31
CA GLU A 18 -5.60 -4.73 21.02
C GLU A 18 -5.32 -3.28 20.60
N ILE A 19 -6.23 -2.63 19.87
CA ILE A 19 -6.06 -1.24 19.42
C ILE A 19 -6.31 -0.26 20.57
N ILE A 20 -7.36 -0.47 21.36
CA ILE A 20 -7.73 0.42 22.47
C ILE A 20 -6.70 0.33 23.60
N ASP A 21 -6.17 -0.86 23.87
CA ASP A 21 -5.10 -1.05 24.86
C ASP A 21 -3.73 -0.57 24.36
N GLY A 22 -3.63 -0.12 23.11
CA GLY A 22 -2.39 0.39 22.51
C GLY A 22 -1.35 -0.67 22.18
N ARG A 23 -1.71 -1.97 22.27
CA ARG A 23 -0.82 -3.09 21.91
C ARG A 23 -0.63 -3.23 20.40
N PHE A 24 -1.62 -2.80 19.62
CA PHE A 24 -1.59 -2.85 18.17
C PHE A 24 -2.00 -1.51 17.55
N GLN A 25 -1.14 -0.95 16.69
CA GLN A 25 -1.44 0.23 15.90
C GLN A 25 -1.36 -0.12 14.41
N PRO A 26 -2.48 -0.16 13.68
CA PRO A 26 -2.45 -0.33 12.24
C PRO A 26 -1.71 0.83 11.56
N ALA A 27 -1.12 0.54 10.40
CA ALA A 27 -0.51 1.57 9.57
C ALA A 27 -1.51 2.71 9.28
N THR A 28 -1.00 3.94 9.23
CA THR A 28 -1.79 5.16 8.97
C THR A 28 -2.79 5.04 7.80
N PRO A 29 -2.43 4.52 6.60
CA PRO A 29 -3.41 4.38 5.50
C PRO A 29 -4.54 3.40 5.85
N THR A 30 -4.26 2.30 6.54
CA THR A 30 -5.28 1.35 7.00
C THR A 30 -6.19 2.01 8.05
N PHE A 31 -5.58 2.59 9.08
CA PHE A 31 -6.31 3.16 10.21
C PHE A 31 -7.22 4.32 9.79
N LEU A 32 -6.76 5.18 8.87
CA LEU A 32 -7.53 6.34 8.41
C LEU A 32 -8.64 5.99 7.42
N ASN A 33 -8.49 4.95 6.60
CA ASN A 33 -9.35 4.70 5.44
C ASN A 33 -10.34 3.54 5.62
N SER A 34 -10.06 2.58 6.50
CA SER A 34 -10.95 1.43 6.70
C SER A 34 -12.34 1.85 7.16
N GLY A 35 -13.37 1.40 6.43
CA GLY A 35 -14.78 1.63 6.76
C GLY A 35 -15.40 2.93 6.19
N LYS A 36 -14.61 3.81 5.58
CA LYS A 36 -15.13 5.04 4.94
C LYS A 36 -15.64 4.76 3.52
N LYS A 37 -16.77 5.37 3.15
CA LYS A 37 -17.35 5.28 1.80
C LYS A 37 -16.49 5.98 0.74
N GLN A 38 -16.04 7.20 1.05
CA GLN A 38 -14.99 7.88 0.30
C GLN A 38 -13.67 7.66 1.03
N ARG A 39 -12.82 6.80 0.48
CA ARG A 39 -11.57 6.37 1.12
C ARG A 39 -10.41 6.34 0.14
N GLY A 40 -9.21 6.56 0.67
CA GLY A 40 -7.99 6.15 0.00
C GLY A 40 -7.78 4.64 0.06
N GLU A 41 -6.64 4.19 -0.46
CA GLU A 41 -6.23 2.79 -0.33
C GLU A 41 -5.70 2.49 1.08
N PRO A 42 -5.88 1.24 1.59
CA PRO A 42 -5.33 0.83 2.87
C PRO A 42 -3.81 0.57 2.81
N VAL A 43 -3.22 0.58 1.62
CA VAL A 43 -1.78 0.37 1.37
C VAL A 43 -1.23 1.55 0.59
N SER A 44 -0.06 2.03 0.99
CA SER A 44 0.59 3.18 0.36
C SER A 44 2.06 2.98 0.03
N CYS A 45 2.68 1.83 0.29
CA CYS A 45 4.11 1.61 0.01
C CYS A 45 4.29 0.53 -1.04
N PHE A 46 5.01 0.84 -2.12
CA PHE A 46 5.18 -0.03 -3.27
C PHE A 46 6.65 -0.11 -3.72
N LEU A 47 7.05 -1.31 -4.15
CA LEU A 47 8.38 -1.59 -4.71
C LEU A 47 8.18 -2.13 -6.12
N LEU A 48 8.70 -1.42 -7.13
CA LEU A 48 8.61 -1.85 -8.52
C LEU A 48 9.99 -2.23 -9.04
N ARG A 49 10.05 -3.36 -9.74
CA ARG A 49 11.23 -3.77 -10.52
C ARG A 49 11.11 -3.23 -11.95
N ILE A 50 12.18 -2.65 -12.45
CA ILE A 50 12.30 -2.25 -13.86
C ILE A 50 13.22 -3.25 -14.56
N GLU A 51 12.83 -3.67 -15.76
CA GLU A 51 13.65 -4.53 -16.62
C GLU A 51 14.30 -3.69 -17.73
N ASP A 52 15.41 -4.17 -18.29
CA ASP A 52 16.23 -3.46 -19.28
C ASP A 52 15.62 -3.44 -20.70
N ASN A 53 14.40 -2.90 -20.80
CA ASN A 53 13.70 -2.66 -22.06
C ASN A 53 12.72 -1.48 -21.92
N MET A 54 12.42 -0.84 -23.04
CA MET A 54 11.61 0.38 -23.07
C MET A 54 10.17 0.15 -22.61
N GLU A 55 9.63 -1.05 -22.83
CA GLU A 55 8.29 -1.43 -22.41
C GLU A 55 8.17 -1.49 -20.88
N SER A 56 9.19 -2.01 -20.20
CA SER A 56 9.24 -2.10 -18.74
C SER A 56 9.48 -0.73 -18.11
N ILE A 57 10.36 0.08 -18.70
CA ILE A 57 10.60 1.48 -18.27
C ILE A 57 9.29 2.29 -18.38
N GLY A 58 8.62 2.23 -19.54
CA GLY A 58 7.37 2.95 -19.77
C GLY A 58 6.25 2.51 -18.81
N ARG A 59 6.11 1.19 -18.58
CA ARG A 59 5.15 0.66 -17.60
C ARG A 59 5.45 1.09 -16.17
N SER A 60 6.73 1.16 -15.80
CA SER A 60 7.15 1.57 -14.46
C SER A 60 6.83 3.04 -14.20
N ILE A 61 7.07 3.91 -15.19
CA ILE A 61 6.67 5.33 -15.13
C ILE A 61 5.14 5.46 -15.00
N ASN A 62 4.38 4.74 -15.84
CA ASN A 62 2.92 4.76 -15.78
C ASN A 62 2.41 4.28 -14.42
N SER A 63 2.97 3.18 -13.91
CA SER A 63 2.61 2.61 -12.61
C SER A 63 2.92 3.59 -11.48
N ALA A 64 4.09 4.25 -11.51
CA ALA A 64 4.45 5.29 -10.55
C ALA A 64 3.45 6.45 -10.56
N LEU A 65 2.99 6.91 -11.74
CA LEU A 65 1.96 7.95 -11.85
C LEU A 65 0.63 7.52 -11.23
N GLN A 66 0.16 6.30 -11.52
CA GLN A 66 -1.13 5.82 -10.99
C GLN A 66 -1.09 5.61 -9.48
N LEU A 67 0.01 5.06 -8.95
CA LEU A 67 0.19 4.83 -7.52
C LEU A 67 0.35 6.16 -6.77
N SER A 68 1.18 7.07 -7.29
CA SER A 68 1.40 8.39 -6.69
C SER A 68 0.11 9.22 -6.61
N LYS A 69 -0.72 9.20 -7.68
CA LYS A 69 -2.04 9.86 -7.69
C LYS A 69 -2.95 9.42 -6.54
N ARG A 70 -2.79 8.18 -6.04
CA ARG A 70 -3.57 7.63 -4.93
C ARG A 70 -2.86 7.76 -3.56
N GLY A 71 -1.78 8.53 -3.49
CA GLY A 71 -1.00 8.72 -2.26
C GLY A 71 0.01 7.61 -1.97
N GLY A 72 0.36 6.80 -2.97
CA GLY A 72 1.36 5.75 -2.85
C GLY A 72 2.80 6.29 -2.95
N GLY A 73 3.65 5.93 -1.99
CA GLY A 73 5.10 5.99 -2.11
C GLY A 73 5.63 4.82 -2.93
N VAL A 74 6.46 5.11 -3.93
CA VAL A 74 6.96 4.12 -4.89
C VAL A 74 8.48 4.17 -4.93
N ALA A 75 9.12 3.03 -4.66
CA ALA A 75 10.55 2.84 -4.92
C ALA A 75 10.75 2.00 -6.18
N LEU A 76 11.77 2.34 -6.96
CA LEU A 76 12.08 1.70 -8.24
C LEU A 76 13.46 1.02 -8.16
N LEU A 77 13.55 -0.24 -8.59
CA LEU A 77 14.83 -0.92 -8.77
C LEU A 77 15.45 -0.51 -10.10
N LEU A 78 16.58 0.18 -10.06
CA LEU A 78 17.31 0.64 -11.25
C LEU A 78 18.51 -0.24 -11.61
N SER A 79 18.91 -1.19 -10.75
CA SER A 79 20.11 -2.01 -10.93
C SER A 79 20.10 -2.91 -12.17
N ASN A 80 18.94 -3.17 -12.77
CA ASN A 80 18.83 -3.97 -13.99
C ASN A 80 19.04 -3.12 -15.25
N ILE A 81 18.92 -1.79 -15.18
CA ILE A 81 19.07 -0.92 -16.33
C ILE A 81 20.55 -0.87 -16.72
N ARG A 82 20.83 -1.05 -18.02
CA ARG A 82 22.19 -0.91 -18.55
C ARG A 82 22.80 0.44 -18.20
N GLU A 83 24.11 0.47 -18.01
CA GLU A 83 24.85 1.69 -17.74
C GLU A 83 24.79 2.68 -18.90
N HIS A 84 25.29 3.88 -18.64
CA HIS A 84 25.56 4.82 -19.72
C HIS A 84 26.87 4.43 -20.42
N GLY A 85 26.78 4.00 -21.69
CA GLY A 85 27.93 3.60 -22.51
C GLY A 85 27.62 2.35 -23.32
#